data_AF-A0A3B9G8X3-F1
#
_entry.id   AF-A0A3B9G8X3-F1
#
_cell.length_a   1.000
_cell.length_b   1.000
_cell.length_c   1.000
_cell.angle_alpha   90.00
_cell.angle_beta   90.00
_cell.angle_gamma   90.00
#
_symmetry.space_group_name_H-M   'P 1'
#
loop_
_entity.id
_entity.type
_entity.pdbx_description
1 polymer ?
#
loop_
_entity_poly.entity_id
_entity_poly.type
_entity_poly.pdbx_seq_one_letter_code
_entity_poly.pdbx_strand_id
1 'polypeptide(L)'
;LLDADAKPKIGDFGLAHPVGRGDEEGPVFGTPGYTAPEIFQNGTEVDQRSDIFSVGALLYELLCGRHPEANSSSMATGIDPRIDNILKKATNANPNLRYLDVGELADDLDKLIPMLGVGGPQFATTPTAPPILNSGSNVVLASSKEKSGVASFVFILLLLLGGGAVAFYIFGKEDEKPQVGIPEKKAELKAAPKPKDRPDKKPAGEIEEMANKEKPAKPEPKASTPDEVAETPLESLDRLAQLLIDGLRDEFPIGTIKREKSAYFLLKENMTWDEANDFANRYGAHLALLPATTDFAWFHENFQSPSPVWTGASDSGFEEKWFWSDGSAVSSKVWVEKSPDNSITDNPDGEDFGAISSSSPNLEDHHRLQKFPALLEWRLDGSTPASLASQLARTGEALNNKRTPIFPSGTYNVGGSRFL
;
A
#
# COMPACT_ATOMS: atom_id res chain seq x y z
N LEU A 1 21.11 5.39 9.77
CA LEU A 1 21.48 6.74 9.26
C LEU A 1 22.07 6.60 7.86
N LEU A 2 22.16 7.68 7.07
CA LEU A 2 22.90 7.71 5.79
C LEU A 2 23.99 8.80 5.86
N ASP A 3 25.06 8.69 5.05
CA ASP A 3 25.97 9.81 4.76
C ASP A 3 25.57 10.57 3.48
N ALA A 4 26.40 11.54 3.07
CA ALA A 4 26.18 12.37 1.89
C ALA A 4 26.24 11.60 0.55
N ASP A 5 26.81 10.39 0.55
CA ASP A 5 26.81 9.48 -0.61
C ASP A 5 25.62 8.50 -0.56
N ALA A 6 24.62 8.76 0.31
CA ALA A 6 23.51 7.87 0.66
C ALA A 6 23.94 6.50 1.22
N LYS A 7 25.17 6.33 1.71
CA LYS A 7 25.65 5.04 2.25
C LYS A 7 25.17 4.84 3.68
N PRO A 8 24.66 3.66 4.06
CA PRO A 8 24.17 3.42 5.41
C PRO A 8 25.28 3.55 6.46
N LYS A 9 24.90 4.13 7.61
CA LYS A 9 25.69 4.23 8.84
C LYS A 9 24.88 3.67 10.01
N ILE A 10 25.54 2.80 10.77
CA ILE A 10 25.18 2.45 12.14
C ILE A 10 25.55 3.66 13.02
N GLY A 11 24.70 3.99 13.99
CA GLY A 11 24.92 5.15 14.86
C GLY A 11 24.10 5.15 16.16
N ASP A 12 23.30 4.11 16.39
CA ASP A 12 22.83 3.77 17.73
C ASP A 12 23.65 2.58 18.23
N PHE A 13 24.13 2.68 19.46
CA PHE A 13 24.90 1.66 20.17
C PHE A 13 24.36 1.47 21.60
N GLY A 14 23.14 1.95 21.90
CA GLY A 14 22.54 1.92 23.23
C GLY A 14 22.30 0.51 23.81
N LEU A 15 22.35 -0.52 22.96
CA LEU A 15 22.26 -1.94 23.32
C LEU A 15 23.55 -2.74 23.04
N ALA A 16 24.64 -2.08 22.61
CA ALA A 16 25.88 -2.76 22.23
C ALA A 16 26.66 -3.26 23.47
N HIS A 17 27.04 -4.54 23.48
CA HIS A 17 27.81 -5.16 24.56
C HIS A 17 29.20 -5.64 24.09
N PRO A 18 30.18 -5.81 25.00
CA PRO A 18 31.44 -6.47 24.67
C PRO A 18 31.23 -7.98 24.44
N VAL A 19 31.77 -8.52 23.34
CA VAL A 19 31.78 -9.98 23.08
C VAL A 19 32.61 -10.70 24.15
N GLY A 20 32.13 -11.86 24.61
CA GLY A 20 32.85 -12.71 25.57
C GLY A 20 32.84 -12.21 27.03
N ARG A 21 32.03 -11.20 27.35
CA ARG A 21 31.80 -10.74 28.74
C ARG A 21 30.50 -11.34 29.28
N GLY A 22 30.59 -12.53 29.86
CA GLY A 22 29.47 -13.15 30.57
C GLY A 22 29.06 -12.38 31.83
N ASP A 23 27.83 -12.64 32.28
CA ASP A 23 27.29 -12.34 33.61
C ASP A 23 27.31 -10.86 34.06
N GLU A 24 26.67 -9.97 33.27
CA GLU A 24 26.05 -8.76 33.84
C GLU A 24 24.52 -8.94 33.88
N GLU A 25 23.96 -9.05 35.10
CA GLU A 25 22.52 -9.22 35.37
C GLU A 25 21.71 -7.94 35.09
N GLY A 26 21.73 -7.48 33.84
CA GLY A 26 20.89 -6.38 33.34
C GLY A 26 19.48 -6.86 32.93
N PRO A 27 18.50 -5.95 32.84
CA PRO A 27 17.26 -6.25 32.13
C PRO A 27 17.57 -6.54 30.66
N VAL A 28 17.01 -7.62 30.12
CA VAL A 28 17.17 -7.95 28.69
C VAL A 28 16.34 -6.97 27.87
N PHE A 29 17.00 -6.16 27.04
CA PHE A 29 16.39 -5.18 26.16
C PHE A 29 16.55 -5.57 24.69
N GLY A 30 15.50 -5.38 23.90
CA GLY A 30 15.51 -5.58 22.45
C GLY A 30 14.10 -5.58 21.86
N THR A 31 13.99 -5.35 20.55
CA THR A 31 12.70 -5.38 19.84
C THR A 31 12.27 -6.85 19.63
N PRO A 32 11.06 -7.26 20.03
CA PRO A 32 10.54 -8.61 19.77
C PRO A 32 10.59 -8.96 18.28
N GLY A 33 10.82 -10.23 17.93
CA GLY A 33 10.94 -10.69 16.54
C GLY A 33 12.32 -10.48 15.90
N TYR A 34 13.03 -9.40 16.25
CA TYR A 34 14.42 -9.15 15.81
C TYR A 34 15.45 -9.65 16.83
N THR A 35 15.11 -9.62 18.12
CA THR A 35 16.05 -10.01 19.18
C THR A 35 16.31 -11.52 19.14
N ALA A 36 17.58 -11.91 19.01
CA ALA A 36 17.97 -13.30 18.84
C ALA A 36 17.65 -14.17 20.09
N PRO A 37 17.19 -15.43 19.95
CA PRO A 37 16.70 -16.23 21.07
C PRO A 37 17.69 -16.45 22.23
N GLU A 38 19.00 -16.46 21.96
CA GLU A 38 20.05 -16.62 22.98
C GLU A 38 20.16 -15.41 23.93
N ILE A 39 19.74 -14.22 23.50
CA ILE A 39 19.70 -12.99 24.32
C ILE A 39 18.79 -13.16 25.56
N PHE A 40 17.82 -14.08 25.49
CA PHE A 40 16.91 -14.41 26.59
C PHE A 40 17.30 -15.68 27.36
N GLN A 41 18.47 -16.30 27.07
CA GLN A 41 18.89 -17.58 27.62
C GLN A 41 20.16 -17.44 28.49
N ASN A 42 19.96 -17.28 29.80
CA ASN A 42 21.04 -17.17 30.79
C ASN A 42 22.12 -18.26 30.60
N GLY A 43 23.39 -17.84 30.58
CA GLY A 43 24.54 -18.74 30.42
C GLY A 43 24.88 -19.11 28.97
N THR A 44 24.20 -18.53 27.96
CA THR A 44 24.60 -18.64 26.55
C THR A 44 25.58 -17.53 26.20
N GLU A 45 26.71 -17.85 25.56
CA GLU A 45 27.59 -16.81 25.01
C GLU A 45 26.91 -16.10 23.83
N VAL A 46 26.79 -14.78 23.93
CA VAL A 46 26.31 -13.92 22.86
C VAL A 46 27.51 -13.38 22.08
N ASP A 47 27.51 -13.58 20.76
CA ASP A 47 28.46 -13.01 19.82
C ASP A 47 27.73 -12.35 18.62
N GLN A 48 28.51 -11.94 17.61
CA GLN A 48 28.04 -11.31 16.37
C GLN A 48 26.93 -12.08 15.62
N ARG A 49 26.71 -13.36 15.94
CA ARG A 49 25.63 -14.17 15.34
C ARG A 49 24.25 -13.74 15.82
N SER A 50 24.16 -12.96 16.90
CA SER A 50 22.93 -12.28 17.33
C SER A 50 22.53 -11.13 16.38
N ASP A 51 23.51 -10.35 15.90
CA ASP A 51 23.31 -9.36 14.82
C ASP A 51 22.88 -10.04 13.52
N ILE A 52 23.46 -11.19 13.17
CA ILE A 52 23.09 -11.98 11.97
C ILE A 52 21.62 -12.42 12.01
N PHE A 53 21.11 -12.82 13.19
CA PHE A 53 19.68 -13.11 13.36
C PHE A 53 18.84 -11.85 13.15
N SER A 54 19.26 -10.71 13.72
CA SER A 54 18.57 -9.42 13.59
C SER A 54 18.51 -8.93 12.14
N VAL A 55 19.60 -9.10 11.39
CA VAL A 55 19.69 -8.80 9.95
C VAL A 55 18.84 -9.77 9.13
N GLY A 56 18.80 -11.05 9.48
CA GLY A 56 17.91 -12.03 8.84
C GLY A 56 16.42 -11.71 9.07
N ALA A 57 16.06 -11.29 10.28
CA ALA A 57 14.71 -10.86 10.64
C ALA A 57 14.28 -9.61 9.85
N LEU A 58 15.16 -8.61 9.74
CA LEU A 58 14.95 -7.41 8.93
C LEU A 58 14.85 -7.73 7.43
N LEU A 59 15.72 -8.60 6.91
CA LEU A 59 15.67 -9.02 5.50
C LEU A 59 14.37 -9.77 5.16
N TYR A 60 13.90 -10.63 6.06
CA TYR A 60 12.59 -11.28 5.93
C TYR A 60 11.45 -10.25 5.89
N GLU A 61 11.45 -9.24 6.77
CA GLU A 61 10.43 -8.20 6.78
C GLU A 61 10.43 -7.37 5.48
N LEU A 62 11.61 -6.90 5.05
CA LEU A 62 11.79 -6.15 3.80
C LEU A 62 11.34 -6.93 2.55
N LEU A 63 11.42 -8.26 2.58
CA LEU A 63 10.96 -9.13 1.49
C LEU A 63 9.47 -9.47 1.56
N CYS A 64 8.87 -9.45 2.75
CA CYS A 64 7.50 -9.93 2.98
C CYS A 64 6.48 -8.83 3.32
N GLY A 65 6.91 -7.59 3.53
CA GLY A 65 6.05 -6.49 4.00
C GLY A 65 5.40 -6.73 5.38
N ARG A 66 5.94 -7.68 6.17
CA ARG A 66 5.33 -8.10 7.45
C ARG A 66 6.39 -8.48 8.49
N HIS A 67 6.18 -7.98 9.70
CA HIS A 67 7.01 -8.24 10.86
C HIS A 67 7.12 -9.76 11.16
N PRO A 68 8.29 -10.29 11.54
CA PRO A 68 8.44 -11.68 11.94
C PRO A 68 7.68 -11.97 13.25
N GLU A 69 6.86 -13.02 13.27
CA GLU A 69 6.21 -13.49 14.49
C GLU A 69 7.25 -14.00 15.49
N ALA A 70 7.27 -13.45 16.71
CA ALA A 70 8.28 -13.75 17.73
C ALA A 70 8.36 -15.22 18.20
N ASN A 71 7.41 -16.08 17.77
CA ASN A 71 7.39 -17.51 18.05
C ASN A 71 7.43 -18.39 16.78
N SER A 72 7.64 -17.82 15.59
CA SER A 72 7.71 -18.61 14.35
C SER A 72 9.01 -19.41 14.29
N SER A 73 8.89 -20.71 14.06
CA SER A 73 10.02 -21.62 13.83
C SER A 73 10.55 -21.59 12.39
N SER A 74 9.99 -20.76 11.51
CA SER A 74 10.35 -20.71 10.09
C SER A 74 10.11 -19.32 9.49
N MET A 75 11.19 -18.55 9.31
CA MET A 75 11.18 -17.38 8.42
C MET A 75 11.23 -17.86 6.96
N ALA A 76 10.05 -18.09 6.40
CA ALA A 76 9.85 -18.48 5.00
C ALA A 76 9.05 -17.40 4.27
N THR A 77 9.61 -16.90 3.17
CA THR A 77 9.03 -15.87 2.30
C THR A 77 8.04 -16.48 1.30
N GLY A 78 8.35 -17.70 0.81
CA GLY A 78 7.66 -18.30 -0.33
C GLY A 78 8.04 -17.70 -1.69
N ILE A 79 8.98 -16.75 -1.75
CA ILE A 79 9.41 -16.07 -2.98
C ILE A 79 10.38 -16.94 -3.77
N ASP A 80 11.47 -17.39 -3.13
CA ASP A 80 12.44 -18.31 -3.73
C ASP A 80 13.02 -19.25 -2.65
N PRO A 81 13.05 -20.58 -2.86
CA PRO A 81 13.63 -21.53 -1.91
C PRO A 81 15.10 -21.24 -1.51
N ARG A 82 15.86 -20.56 -2.36
CA ARG A 82 17.26 -20.15 -2.10
C ARG A 82 17.32 -19.01 -1.08
N ILE A 83 16.49 -17.98 -1.26
CA ILE A 83 16.33 -16.86 -0.30
C ILE A 83 15.85 -17.42 1.05
N ASP A 84 14.84 -18.28 1.01
CA ASP A 84 14.29 -18.99 2.16
C ASP A 84 15.35 -19.78 2.94
N ASN A 85 16.34 -20.38 2.27
CA ASN A 85 17.42 -21.12 2.92
C ASN A 85 18.46 -20.19 3.56
N ILE A 86 18.78 -19.05 2.93
CA ILE A 86 19.63 -18.02 3.53
C ILE A 86 18.98 -17.48 4.81
N LEU A 87 17.68 -17.16 4.76
CA LEU A 87 16.92 -16.69 5.92
C LEU A 87 16.87 -17.75 7.03
N LYS A 88 16.51 -19.01 6.72
CA LYS A 88 16.49 -20.11 7.71
C LYS A 88 17.86 -20.41 8.34
N LYS A 89 18.97 -20.12 7.63
CA LYS A 89 20.32 -20.14 8.20
C LYS A 89 20.54 -18.92 9.10
N ALA A 90 20.34 -17.70 8.60
CA ALA A 90 20.56 -16.46 9.37
C ALA A 90 19.72 -16.37 10.66
N THR A 91 18.43 -16.74 10.60
CA THR A 91 17.48 -16.66 11.72
C THR A 91 17.35 -17.97 12.50
N ASN A 92 18.36 -18.85 12.47
CA ASN A 92 18.28 -20.13 13.17
C ASN A 92 18.25 -19.92 14.70
N ALA A 93 17.41 -20.68 15.42
CA ALA A 93 17.33 -20.57 16.88
C ALA A 93 18.63 -20.98 17.62
N ASN A 94 19.50 -21.78 16.97
CA ASN A 94 20.83 -22.12 17.46
C ASN A 94 21.90 -21.27 16.73
N PRO A 95 22.67 -20.40 17.42
CA PRO A 95 23.75 -19.62 16.80
C PRO A 95 24.80 -20.46 16.05
N ASN A 96 25.02 -21.72 16.44
CA ASN A 96 25.97 -22.62 15.77
C ASN A 96 25.43 -23.23 14.47
N LEU A 97 24.20 -22.91 14.08
CA LEU A 97 23.60 -23.24 12.78
C LEU A 97 23.38 -21.99 11.91
N ARG A 98 23.83 -20.81 12.36
CA ARG A 98 23.84 -19.57 11.57
C ARG A 98 25.09 -19.48 10.70
N TYR A 99 25.21 -18.36 9.98
CA TYR A 99 26.48 -17.91 9.42
C TYR A 99 27.49 -17.64 10.54
N LEU A 100 28.79 -17.87 10.29
CA LEU A 100 29.84 -17.62 11.29
C LEU A 100 30.04 -16.12 11.53
N ASP A 101 29.99 -15.34 10.46
CA ASP A 101 30.07 -13.88 10.43
C ASP A 101 29.12 -13.32 9.35
N VAL A 102 28.95 -11.99 9.34
CA VAL A 102 28.08 -11.29 8.38
C VAL A 102 28.65 -11.27 6.95
N GLY A 103 29.96 -11.53 6.79
CA GLY A 103 30.62 -11.68 5.50
C GLY A 103 30.15 -12.92 4.77
N GLU A 104 30.08 -14.09 5.44
CA GLU A 104 29.51 -15.29 4.83
C GLU A 104 28.05 -15.10 4.36
N LEU A 105 27.25 -14.30 5.09
CA LEU A 105 25.87 -13.96 4.73
C LEU A 105 25.82 -13.07 3.48
N ALA A 106 26.65 -12.03 3.44
CA ALA A 106 26.79 -11.16 2.26
C ALA A 106 27.25 -11.95 1.03
N ASP A 107 28.26 -12.81 1.19
CA ASP A 107 28.78 -13.72 0.18
C ASP A 107 27.69 -14.61 -0.43
N ASP A 108 26.75 -15.15 0.36
CA ASP A 108 25.64 -15.97 -0.15
C ASP A 108 24.55 -15.15 -0.85
N LEU A 109 24.32 -13.90 -0.42
CA LEU A 109 23.41 -12.97 -1.09
C LEU A 109 23.99 -12.48 -2.43
N ASP A 110 25.27 -12.12 -2.48
CA ASP A 110 25.96 -11.66 -3.70
C ASP A 110 26.09 -12.77 -4.76
N LYS A 111 26.21 -14.04 -4.34
CA LYS A 111 26.07 -15.19 -5.25
C LYS A 111 24.66 -15.31 -5.81
N LEU A 112 23.64 -15.00 -5.01
CA LEU A 112 22.24 -15.23 -5.36
C LEU A 112 21.64 -14.11 -6.23
N ILE A 113 21.98 -12.84 -5.99
CA ILE A 113 21.43 -11.68 -6.69
C ILE A 113 21.54 -11.82 -8.23
N PRO A 114 22.70 -12.16 -8.84
CA PRO A 114 22.78 -12.39 -10.28
C PRO A 114 21.95 -13.59 -10.77
N MET A 115 21.66 -14.55 -9.90
CA MET A 115 20.91 -15.77 -10.20
C MET A 115 19.39 -15.63 -9.96
N LEU A 116 18.92 -14.44 -9.56
CA LEU A 116 17.49 -14.07 -9.55
C LEU A 116 17.05 -13.44 -10.89
N GLY A 117 18.00 -13.10 -11.77
CA GLY A 117 17.76 -12.53 -13.09
C GLY A 117 17.81 -11.00 -13.10
N VAL A 118 17.95 -10.40 -14.30
CA VAL A 118 18.03 -8.94 -14.44
C VAL A 118 16.62 -8.35 -14.37
N GLY A 119 16.23 -7.95 -13.15
CA GLY A 119 15.02 -7.20 -12.86
C GLY A 119 15.08 -6.63 -11.44
N GLY A 120 14.37 -5.53 -11.20
CA GLY A 120 14.07 -5.07 -9.83
C GLY A 120 13.19 -6.07 -9.08
N PRO A 121 12.89 -5.83 -7.79
CA PRO A 121 12.10 -6.75 -6.97
C PRO A 121 10.76 -7.09 -7.63
N GLN A 122 10.63 -8.34 -8.10
CA GLN A 122 9.36 -8.88 -8.55
C GLN A 122 8.59 -9.36 -7.33
N PHE A 123 7.62 -8.57 -6.87
CA PHE A 123 6.72 -8.97 -5.80
C PHE A 123 5.98 -10.26 -6.19
N ALA A 124 6.05 -11.27 -5.33
CA ALA A 124 5.50 -12.59 -5.64
C ALA A 124 3.97 -12.55 -5.69
N THR A 125 3.41 -12.64 -6.90
CA THR A 125 1.97 -12.79 -7.10
C THR A 125 1.46 -14.05 -6.39
N THR A 126 0.39 -13.89 -5.62
CA THR A 126 -0.16 -14.88 -4.67
C THR A 126 -0.22 -16.31 -5.24
N PRO A 127 0.25 -17.34 -4.50
CA PRO A 127 0.14 -18.72 -4.93
C PRO A 127 -1.31 -19.16 -5.18
N THR A 128 -1.61 -19.64 -6.39
CA THR A 128 -2.87 -20.33 -6.69
C THR A 128 -3.03 -21.55 -5.79
N ALA A 129 -4.15 -21.65 -5.08
CA ALA A 129 -4.38 -22.71 -4.12
C ALA A 129 -4.39 -24.11 -4.78
N PRO A 130 -3.69 -25.12 -4.23
CA PRO A 130 -3.80 -26.50 -4.69
C PRO A 130 -5.19 -27.09 -4.32
N PRO A 131 -5.65 -28.14 -5.04
CA PRO A 131 -6.98 -28.70 -4.82
C PRO A 131 -7.13 -29.34 -3.44
N ILE A 132 -8.31 -29.17 -2.84
CA ILE A 132 -8.66 -29.67 -1.51
C ILE A 132 -8.59 -31.20 -1.47
N LEU A 133 -7.79 -31.75 -0.56
CA LEU A 133 -7.71 -33.18 -0.29
C LEU A 133 -8.21 -33.44 1.14
N ASN A 134 -9.41 -34.02 1.25
CA ASN A 134 -10.05 -34.29 2.54
C ASN A 134 -9.24 -35.29 3.38
N SER A 135 -8.91 -34.91 4.61
CA SER A 135 -8.58 -35.85 5.69
C SER A 135 -9.00 -35.22 7.02
N GLY A 136 -10.04 -35.81 7.65
CA GLY A 136 -10.63 -35.26 8.87
C GLY A 136 -9.79 -35.55 10.11
N SER A 137 -9.65 -34.55 10.99
CA SER A 137 -9.23 -34.73 12.38
C SER A 137 -9.85 -33.62 13.21
N ASN A 138 -10.76 -33.97 14.12
CA ASN A 138 -11.41 -33.00 15.00
C ASN A 138 -10.41 -32.56 16.08
N VAL A 139 -9.96 -31.31 16.02
CA VAL A 139 -9.26 -30.65 17.12
C VAL A 139 -10.17 -29.57 17.68
N VAL A 140 -10.55 -29.72 18.95
CA VAL A 140 -11.45 -28.78 19.63
C VAL A 140 -10.65 -27.53 20.04
N LEU A 141 -10.99 -26.39 19.45
CA LEU A 141 -10.52 -25.08 19.89
C LEU A 141 -11.10 -24.77 21.28
N ALA A 142 -10.29 -24.99 22.33
CA ALA A 142 -10.60 -24.52 23.67
C ALA A 142 -10.44 -23.00 23.73
N SER A 143 -11.51 -22.27 24.07
CA SER A 143 -11.48 -20.80 24.18
C SER A 143 -10.61 -20.34 25.35
N SER A 144 -9.39 -19.88 25.05
CA SER A 144 -8.50 -19.25 26.01
C SER A 144 -8.88 -17.79 26.24
N LYS A 145 -9.71 -17.57 27.25
CA LYS A 145 -10.23 -16.27 27.72
C LYS A 145 -9.13 -15.20 27.84
N GLU A 146 -9.26 -14.12 27.08
CA GLU A 146 -8.35 -12.96 27.14
C GLU A 146 -8.27 -12.34 28.54
N LYS A 147 -7.09 -11.80 28.88
CA LYS A 147 -6.86 -10.97 30.06
C LYS A 147 -6.52 -9.55 29.63
N SER A 148 -7.54 -8.69 29.60
CA SER A 148 -7.43 -7.28 29.20
C SER A 148 -6.42 -6.49 30.05
N GLY A 149 -5.61 -5.65 29.39
CA GLY A 149 -4.46 -4.91 29.97
C GLY A 149 -4.78 -3.75 30.92
N VAL A 150 -5.99 -3.69 31.49
CA VAL A 150 -6.46 -2.57 32.33
C VAL A 150 -5.62 -2.39 33.61
N ALA A 151 -5.00 -3.46 34.13
CA ALA A 151 -4.22 -3.43 35.37
C ALA A 151 -3.02 -2.47 35.32
N SER A 152 -2.27 -2.43 34.21
CA SER A 152 -1.10 -1.56 34.06
C SER A 152 -1.48 -0.07 34.04
N PHE A 153 -2.62 0.26 33.41
CA PHE A 153 -3.09 1.64 33.30
C PHE A 153 -3.49 2.22 34.67
N VAL A 154 -4.13 1.41 35.53
CA VAL A 154 -4.46 1.80 36.91
C VAL A 154 -3.20 2.05 37.74
N PHE A 155 -2.14 1.24 37.56
CA PHE A 155 -0.90 1.40 38.31
C PHE A 155 -0.14 2.69 37.92
N ILE A 156 -0.07 3.00 36.62
CA ILE A 156 0.51 4.24 36.11
C ILE A 156 -0.30 5.46 36.58
N LEU A 157 -1.64 5.38 36.54
CA LEU A 157 -2.50 6.46 37.02
C LEU A 157 -2.34 6.72 38.53
N LEU A 158 -2.19 5.67 39.35
CA LEU A 158 -1.92 5.79 40.78
C LEU A 158 -0.56 6.46 41.08
N LEU A 159 0.48 6.17 40.30
CA LEU A 159 1.79 6.83 40.44
C LEU A 159 1.71 8.33 40.09
N LEU A 160 1.00 8.69 39.02
CA LEU A 160 0.80 10.09 38.63
C LEU A 160 -0.03 10.87 39.66
N LEU A 161 -1.11 10.27 40.19
CA LEU A 161 -1.92 10.86 41.25
C LEU A 161 -1.15 11.01 42.57
N GLY A 162 -0.32 10.01 42.92
CA GLY A 162 0.55 10.05 44.09
C GLY A 162 1.59 11.18 44.04
N GLY A 163 2.21 11.40 42.88
CA GLY A 163 3.14 12.52 42.68
C GLY A 163 2.46 13.89 42.80
N GLY A 164 1.28 14.05 42.22
CA GLY A 164 0.51 15.31 42.29
C GLY A 164 0.10 15.72 43.71
N ALA A 165 -0.25 14.75 44.56
CA ALA A 165 -0.67 15.01 45.94
C ALA A 165 0.42 15.67 46.80
N VAL A 166 1.69 15.32 46.59
CA VAL A 166 2.83 15.89 47.33
C VAL A 166 3.06 17.36 46.95
N ALA A 167 2.93 17.71 45.67
CA ALA A 167 3.09 19.08 45.19
C ALA A 167 1.99 20.01 45.74
N PHE A 168 0.74 19.54 45.79
CA PHE A 168 -0.39 20.34 46.26
C PHE A 168 -0.32 20.66 47.77
N TYR A 169 0.19 19.73 48.58
CA TYR A 169 0.30 19.89 50.04
C TYR A 169 1.31 20.95 50.47
N ILE A 170 2.26 21.33 49.61
CA ILE A 170 3.33 22.30 49.94
C ILE A 170 2.91 23.76 49.67
N PHE A 171 1.93 24.00 48.80
CA PHE A 171 1.59 25.36 48.31
C PHE A 171 0.14 25.82 48.51
N GLY A 172 -0.78 24.98 49.00
CA GLY A 172 -2.19 25.35 49.15
C GLY A 172 -2.62 25.76 50.57
N LYS A 173 -2.98 27.03 50.78
CA LYS A 173 -3.78 27.47 51.95
C LYS A 173 -4.57 28.77 51.66
N GLU A 174 -5.65 28.97 52.42
CA GLU A 174 -6.66 30.06 52.32
C GLU A 174 -7.57 29.96 51.07
N ASP A 175 -8.91 30.03 51.13
CA ASP A 175 -9.86 29.97 52.27
C ASP A 175 -11.28 29.48 51.82
N GLU A 176 -12.26 29.36 52.74
CA GLU A 176 -13.49 28.54 52.56
C GLU A 176 -14.79 29.21 52.00
N LYS A 177 -15.52 28.45 51.14
CA LYS A 177 -17.02 28.28 51.07
C LYS A 177 -17.92 29.48 50.63
N PRO A 178 -19.25 29.29 50.39
CA PRO A 178 -20.10 28.07 50.37
C PRO A 178 -20.90 27.83 49.04
N GLN A 179 -21.79 26.82 49.01
CA GLN A 179 -22.54 26.30 47.84
C GLN A 179 -24.03 26.70 47.76
N VAL A 180 -24.61 26.61 46.55
CA VAL A 180 -26.05 26.34 46.23
C VAL A 180 -26.11 25.59 44.86
N GLY A 181 -27.01 24.64 44.55
CA GLY A 181 -27.93 23.89 45.42
C GLY A 181 -29.19 23.30 44.74
N ILE A 182 -29.10 22.09 44.15
CA ILE A 182 -30.19 21.10 43.80
C ILE A 182 -31.37 21.54 42.88
N PRO A 183 -32.22 20.62 42.30
CA PRO A 183 -32.00 19.22 41.89
C PRO A 183 -32.51 18.84 40.45
N GLU A 184 -32.19 17.59 40.07
CA GLU A 184 -32.71 16.71 39.00
C GLU A 184 -34.25 16.65 38.78
N LYS A 185 -34.70 16.22 37.58
CA LYS A 185 -36.04 15.60 37.37
C LYS A 185 -36.03 14.48 36.31
N LYS A 186 -36.90 13.46 36.48
CA LYS A 186 -36.96 12.17 35.74
C LYS A 186 -38.14 12.01 34.78
N ALA A 187 -38.13 10.86 34.06
CA ALA A 187 -39.26 10.08 33.52
C ALA A 187 -39.74 10.42 32.07
N GLU A 188 -40.22 9.48 31.23
CA GLU A 188 -40.33 8.00 31.33
C GLU A 188 -40.46 7.30 29.94
N LEU A 189 -40.57 5.96 29.91
CA LEU A 189 -40.51 5.08 28.72
C LEU A 189 -41.85 4.36 28.42
N LYS A 190 -42.23 4.16 27.15
CA LYS A 190 -43.26 3.17 26.69
C LYS A 190 -42.91 2.52 25.33
N ALA A 191 -43.61 1.44 24.96
CA ALA A 191 -43.15 0.40 24.02
C ALA A 191 -44.06 0.09 22.80
N ALA A 192 -43.64 -0.88 21.97
CA ALA A 192 -44.18 -1.35 20.67
C ALA A 192 -45.29 -2.46 20.84
N PRO A 193 -45.69 -3.37 19.87
CA PRO A 193 -45.13 -3.71 18.53
C PRO A 193 -46.06 -4.23 17.36
N LYS A 194 -45.43 -4.36 16.16
CA LYS A 194 -45.59 -5.39 15.06
C LYS A 194 -46.73 -5.34 13.97
N PRO A 195 -46.53 -5.98 12.76
CA PRO A 195 -47.33 -5.78 11.52
C PRO A 195 -47.92 -7.05 10.83
N LYS A 196 -48.60 -6.88 9.68
CA LYS A 196 -48.94 -7.87 8.59
C LYS A 196 -49.44 -7.10 7.32
N ASP A 197 -49.70 -7.61 6.10
CA ASP A 197 -49.71 -8.95 5.44
C ASP A 197 -49.53 -8.84 3.88
N ARG A 198 -49.64 -9.92 3.09
CA ARG A 198 -49.87 -9.93 1.60
C ARG A 198 -50.99 -10.95 1.23
N PRO A 199 -51.63 -10.96 0.03
CA PRO A 199 -51.07 -11.65 -1.17
C PRO A 199 -51.54 -11.08 -2.56
N ASP A 200 -51.48 -11.87 -3.65
CA ASP A 200 -51.42 -11.47 -5.06
C ASP A 200 -52.60 -11.94 -5.97
N LYS A 201 -52.75 -11.37 -7.20
CA LYS A 201 -52.80 -12.14 -8.50
C LYS A 201 -53.00 -11.32 -9.81
N LYS A 202 -52.74 -12.01 -10.94
CA LYS A 202 -52.91 -11.68 -12.40
C LYS A 202 -54.13 -12.47 -12.99
N PRO A 203 -54.63 -12.30 -14.25
CA PRO A 203 -53.89 -12.53 -15.53
C PRO A 203 -54.39 -11.78 -16.82
N ALA A 204 -53.80 -12.18 -17.98
CA ALA A 204 -54.12 -12.08 -19.44
C ALA A 204 -55.34 -11.28 -19.99
N GLY A 205 -55.38 -10.88 -21.28
CA GLY A 205 -54.46 -11.10 -22.43
C GLY A 205 -54.27 -9.83 -23.30
N GLU A 206 -54.27 -9.81 -24.64
CA GLU A 206 -54.40 -10.85 -25.71
C GLU A 206 -53.45 -10.53 -26.92
N ILE A 207 -53.80 -10.79 -28.21
CA ILE A 207 -52.88 -10.75 -29.38
C ILE A 207 -53.55 -10.17 -30.65
N GLU A 208 -52.82 -9.43 -31.50
CA GLU A 208 -53.06 -9.36 -32.96
C GLU A 208 -51.75 -9.53 -33.78
N GLU A 209 -51.89 -9.99 -35.03
CA GLU A 209 -50.84 -10.49 -35.91
C GLU A 209 -51.03 -9.95 -37.33
N MET A 210 -49.98 -9.47 -38.03
CA MET A 210 -50.01 -9.37 -39.50
C MET A 210 -48.66 -9.55 -40.21
N ALA A 211 -48.58 -10.66 -40.96
CA ALA A 211 -48.09 -10.78 -42.34
C ALA A 211 -46.62 -10.45 -42.69
N ASN A 212 -45.85 -11.53 -42.88
CA ASN A 212 -44.59 -11.63 -43.63
C ASN A 212 -44.74 -11.30 -45.14
N LYS A 213 -43.69 -10.75 -45.79
CA LYS A 213 -43.48 -10.82 -47.25
C LYS A 213 -42.00 -11.02 -47.63
N GLU A 214 -41.78 -11.74 -48.73
CA GLU A 214 -40.50 -12.39 -49.04
C GLU A 214 -39.47 -11.55 -49.82
N LYS A 215 -38.28 -12.14 -49.90
CA LYS A 215 -37.02 -11.65 -50.46
C LYS A 215 -36.77 -12.23 -51.87
N PRO A 216 -36.17 -11.48 -52.80
CA PRO A 216 -35.33 -12.04 -53.87
C PRO A 216 -33.83 -11.77 -53.61
N ALA A 217 -32.94 -12.48 -54.30
CA ALA A 217 -31.54 -12.63 -53.87
C ALA A 217 -30.49 -12.16 -54.90
N LYS A 218 -29.35 -11.69 -54.35
CA LYS A 218 -27.96 -11.65 -54.88
C LYS A 218 -27.70 -11.01 -56.27
N PRO A 219 -26.55 -10.32 -56.39
CA PRO A 219 -25.40 -11.05 -56.95
C PRO A 219 -24.14 -11.05 -56.06
N GLU A 220 -23.28 -12.03 -56.34
CA GLU A 220 -21.88 -12.16 -55.91
C GLU A 220 -20.98 -11.80 -57.13
N PRO A 221 -19.64 -11.67 -57.03
CA PRO A 221 -18.79 -11.81 -55.85
C PRO A 221 -17.76 -10.68 -55.66
N LYS A 222 -17.07 -10.72 -54.51
CA LYS A 222 -15.60 -10.68 -54.45
C LYS A 222 -15.18 -11.45 -53.20
N ALA A 223 -14.14 -12.28 -53.32
CA ALA A 223 -13.59 -12.97 -52.16
C ALA A 223 -12.89 -11.94 -51.26
N SER A 224 -13.26 -11.89 -49.99
CA SER A 224 -12.39 -11.32 -48.97
C SER A 224 -11.13 -12.21 -48.86
N THR A 225 -10.00 -11.57 -48.57
CA THR A 225 -8.88 -12.26 -47.92
C THR A 225 -9.37 -12.85 -46.58
N PRO A 226 -8.72 -13.89 -46.04
CA PRO A 226 -8.96 -14.28 -44.65
C PRO A 226 -8.82 -13.04 -43.76
N ASP A 227 -9.78 -12.82 -42.86
CA ASP A 227 -9.83 -11.59 -42.07
C ASP A 227 -8.58 -11.49 -41.20
N GLU A 228 -7.74 -10.50 -41.50
CA GLU A 228 -6.58 -10.14 -40.69
C GLU A 228 -7.09 -9.65 -39.34
N VAL A 229 -6.79 -10.38 -38.27
CA VAL A 229 -7.35 -10.12 -36.94
C VAL A 229 -6.86 -8.74 -36.50
N ALA A 230 -7.79 -7.79 -36.42
CA ALA A 230 -7.48 -6.42 -36.08
C ALA A 230 -6.89 -6.34 -34.66
N GLU A 231 -5.66 -5.86 -34.57
CA GLU A 231 -4.91 -5.70 -33.32
C GLU A 231 -5.72 -4.91 -32.28
N THR A 232 -5.77 -5.42 -31.05
CA THR A 232 -6.48 -4.76 -29.95
C THR A 232 -5.64 -3.65 -29.31
N PRO A 233 -6.28 -2.71 -28.57
CA PRO A 233 -5.57 -1.70 -27.78
C PRO A 233 -4.44 -2.25 -26.89
N LEU A 234 -4.62 -3.42 -26.27
CA LEU A 234 -3.62 -4.02 -25.39
C LEU A 234 -2.49 -4.70 -26.17
N GLU A 235 -2.80 -5.46 -27.23
CA GLU A 235 -1.77 -6.06 -28.10
C GLU A 235 -0.89 -4.99 -28.75
N SER A 236 -1.48 -3.86 -29.17
CA SER A 236 -0.71 -2.72 -29.71
C SER A 236 0.15 -2.03 -28.66
N LEU A 237 -0.22 -2.07 -27.38
CA LEU A 237 0.59 -1.56 -26.27
C LEU A 237 1.78 -2.49 -26.00
N ASP A 238 1.53 -3.81 -25.96
CA ASP A 238 2.56 -4.83 -25.78
C ASP A 238 3.59 -4.80 -26.94
N ARG A 239 3.12 -4.68 -28.19
CA ARG A 239 3.97 -4.52 -29.38
C ARG A 239 4.86 -3.27 -29.31
N LEU A 240 4.33 -2.17 -28.79
CA LEU A 240 5.03 -0.89 -28.73
C LEU A 240 5.87 -0.69 -27.47
N ALA A 241 5.79 -1.61 -26.48
CA ALA A 241 6.35 -1.44 -25.15
C ALA A 241 7.80 -0.94 -25.14
N GLN A 242 8.72 -1.62 -25.84
CA GLN A 242 10.13 -1.22 -25.86
C GLN A 242 10.35 0.16 -26.49
N LEU A 243 9.64 0.47 -27.58
CA LEU A 243 9.75 1.78 -28.24
C LEU A 243 9.26 2.91 -27.33
N LEU A 244 8.21 2.65 -26.55
CA LEU A 244 7.65 3.60 -25.60
C LEU A 244 8.55 3.78 -24.36
N ILE A 245 9.20 2.72 -23.88
CA ILE A 245 10.27 2.77 -22.86
C ILE A 245 11.48 3.59 -23.37
N ASP A 246 11.90 3.35 -24.62
CA ASP A 246 13.04 4.02 -25.27
C ASP A 246 12.78 5.50 -25.60
N GLY A 247 11.62 6.05 -25.23
CA GLY A 247 11.26 7.44 -25.43
C GLY A 247 10.74 7.79 -26.83
N LEU A 248 10.54 6.80 -27.71
CA LEU A 248 10.02 7.01 -29.07
C LEU A 248 8.49 7.25 -29.05
N ARG A 249 8.01 8.13 -29.94
CA ARG A 249 6.63 8.68 -29.92
C ARG A 249 6.00 8.76 -31.32
N ASP A 250 6.54 8.02 -32.28
CA ASP A 250 6.05 7.98 -33.67
C ASP A 250 4.68 7.29 -33.73
N GLU A 251 4.62 6.05 -33.22
CA GLU A 251 3.40 5.26 -33.04
C GLU A 251 2.97 5.26 -31.55
N PHE A 252 1.69 4.96 -31.30
CA PHE A 252 1.10 4.81 -29.97
C PHE A 252 0.01 3.72 -30.00
N PRO A 253 -0.36 3.14 -28.85
CA PRO A 253 -1.39 2.10 -28.77
C PRO A 253 -2.73 2.54 -29.38
N ILE A 254 -3.45 1.58 -29.97
CA ILE A 254 -4.74 1.80 -30.62
C ILE A 254 -5.75 2.34 -29.59
N GLY A 255 -6.33 3.51 -29.88
CA GLY A 255 -7.20 4.24 -28.97
C GLY A 255 -6.50 5.31 -28.12
N THR A 256 -5.19 5.51 -28.27
CA THR A 256 -4.47 6.65 -27.67
C THR A 256 -4.88 7.97 -28.31
N ILE A 257 -5.13 8.99 -27.49
CA ILE A 257 -5.51 10.34 -27.94
C ILE A 257 -4.36 11.31 -27.64
N LYS A 258 -3.81 11.94 -28.68
CA LYS A 258 -2.77 12.98 -28.55
C LYS A 258 -3.42 14.33 -28.23
N ARG A 259 -2.98 15.00 -27.15
CA ARG A 259 -3.41 16.35 -26.76
C ARG A 259 -2.20 17.19 -26.30
N GLU A 260 -2.07 18.39 -26.86
CA GLU A 260 -1.05 19.39 -26.52
C GLU A 260 0.40 18.87 -26.58
N LYS A 261 0.95 18.42 -25.44
CA LYS A 261 2.32 17.90 -25.31
C LYS A 261 2.38 16.43 -24.91
N SER A 262 1.24 15.75 -24.87
CA SER A 262 1.11 14.39 -24.35
C SER A 262 0.21 13.50 -25.21
N ALA A 263 0.29 12.20 -24.95
CA ALA A 263 -0.58 11.18 -25.52
C ALA A 263 -1.18 10.36 -24.37
N TYR A 264 -2.49 10.14 -24.41
CA TYR A 264 -3.26 9.56 -23.31
C TYR A 264 -3.99 8.29 -23.71
N PHE A 265 -3.96 7.26 -22.86
CA PHE A 265 -4.58 5.96 -23.11
C PHE A 265 -5.34 5.48 -21.87
N LEU A 266 -6.61 5.11 -22.04
CA LEU A 266 -7.41 4.53 -20.97
C LEU A 266 -7.17 3.02 -20.90
N LEU A 267 -6.36 2.59 -19.93
CA LEU A 267 -6.27 1.20 -19.51
C LEU A 267 -7.56 0.81 -18.81
N LYS A 268 -8.34 -0.11 -19.39
CA LYS A 268 -9.69 -0.49 -18.92
C LYS A 268 -9.71 -1.58 -17.85
N GLU A 269 -8.56 -2.07 -17.42
CA GLU A 269 -8.45 -3.11 -16.41
C GLU A 269 -8.49 -2.49 -15.01
N ASN A 270 -9.29 -3.07 -14.10
CA ASN A 270 -9.46 -2.55 -12.75
C ASN A 270 -8.28 -2.95 -11.85
N MET A 271 -7.40 -2.00 -11.59
CA MET A 271 -6.15 -2.15 -10.83
C MET A 271 -6.16 -1.27 -9.56
N THR A 272 -5.39 -1.61 -8.54
CA THR A 272 -5.08 -0.67 -7.44
C THR A 272 -4.25 0.48 -8.00
N TRP A 273 -4.12 1.57 -7.24
CA TRP A 273 -3.29 2.70 -7.69
C TRP A 273 -1.84 2.25 -7.96
N ASP A 274 -1.28 1.40 -7.09
CA ASP A 274 0.07 0.83 -7.24
C ASP A 274 0.20 -0.06 -8.49
N GLU A 275 -0.72 -1.01 -8.66
CA GLU A 275 -0.75 -1.90 -9.83
C GLU A 275 -0.83 -1.08 -11.15
N ALA A 276 -1.63 -0.02 -11.16
CA ALA A 276 -1.80 0.89 -12.30
C ALA A 276 -0.56 1.75 -12.56
N ASN A 277 0.08 2.28 -11.50
CA ASN A 277 1.32 3.04 -11.60
C ASN A 277 2.48 2.17 -12.11
N ASP A 278 2.64 0.96 -11.58
CA ASP A 278 3.68 0.01 -12.00
C ASP A 278 3.40 -0.56 -13.40
N PHE A 279 2.13 -0.68 -13.79
CA PHE A 279 1.78 -0.93 -15.19
C PHE A 279 2.21 0.24 -16.08
N ALA A 280 1.85 1.48 -15.75
CA ALA A 280 2.22 2.66 -16.56
C ALA A 280 3.74 2.80 -16.74
N ASN A 281 4.52 2.70 -15.66
CA ASN A 281 5.98 2.80 -15.68
C ASN A 281 6.62 1.72 -16.58
N ARG A 282 6.06 0.49 -16.61
CA ARG A 282 6.55 -0.61 -17.47
C ARG A 282 6.42 -0.35 -18.98
N TYR A 283 5.57 0.56 -19.42
CA TYR A 283 5.44 0.97 -20.83
C TYR A 283 6.03 2.37 -21.10
N GLY A 284 6.88 2.88 -20.22
CA GLY A 284 7.46 4.23 -20.36
C GLY A 284 6.43 5.37 -20.22
N ALA A 285 5.26 5.07 -19.64
CA ALA A 285 4.23 6.04 -19.29
C ALA A 285 4.33 6.44 -17.81
N HIS A 286 3.45 7.33 -17.39
CA HIS A 286 3.05 7.51 -16.00
C HIS A 286 1.53 7.64 -15.92
N LEU A 287 0.95 7.63 -14.72
CA LEU A 287 -0.45 8.02 -14.56
C LEU A 287 -0.62 9.51 -14.90
N ALA A 288 -1.74 9.85 -15.52
CA ALA A 288 -1.95 11.14 -16.16
C ALA A 288 -1.99 12.33 -15.18
N LEU A 289 -1.48 13.47 -15.61
CA LEU A 289 -1.36 14.70 -14.83
C LEU A 289 -2.35 15.74 -15.39
N LEU A 290 -3.41 16.05 -14.62
CA LEU A 290 -4.58 16.80 -15.10
C LEU A 290 -4.77 18.11 -14.31
N PRO A 291 -3.89 19.11 -14.47
CA PRO A 291 -3.81 20.26 -13.56
C PRO A 291 -4.98 21.25 -13.64
N ALA A 292 -5.83 21.19 -14.67
CA ALA A 292 -6.94 22.12 -14.88
C ALA A 292 -8.31 21.42 -14.94
N THR A 293 -9.37 22.12 -14.50
CA THR A 293 -10.75 21.60 -14.56
C THR A 293 -11.23 21.28 -15.98
N THR A 294 -10.65 21.92 -17.00
CA THR A 294 -10.87 21.59 -18.42
C THR A 294 -10.40 20.20 -18.81
N ASP A 295 -9.46 19.61 -18.06
CA ASP A 295 -8.85 18.33 -18.41
C ASP A 295 -9.79 17.15 -18.11
N PHE A 296 -10.55 17.26 -17.02
CA PHE A 296 -11.58 16.29 -16.64
C PHE A 296 -12.81 16.39 -17.57
N ALA A 297 -13.19 17.59 -17.98
CA ALA A 297 -14.23 17.78 -19.00
C ALA A 297 -13.81 17.15 -20.34
N TRP A 298 -12.58 17.43 -20.79
CA TRP A 298 -11.99 16.80 -21.98
C TRP A 298 -11.94 15.26 -21.85
N PHE A 299 -11.59 14.73 -20.67
CA PHE A 299 -11.62 13.29 -20.42
C PHE A 299 -13.01 12.70 -20.68
N HIS A 300 -14.08 13.24 -20.09
CA HIS A 300 -15.45 12.73 -20.30
C HIS A 300 -15.98 12.90 -21.73
N GLU A 301 -15.47 13.87 -22.49
CA GLU A 301 -15.80 14.04 -23.92
C GLU A 301 -15.13 12.98 -24.82
N ASN A 302 -13.97 12.47 -24.42
CA ASN A 302 -13.07 11.68 -25.28
C ASN A 302 -12.91 10.21 -24.83
N PHE A 303 -13.11 9.93 -23.55
CA PHE A 303 -13.04 8.62 -22.92
C PHE A 303 -14.34 8.30 -22.19
N GLN A 304 -14.67 7.01 -22.07
CA GLN A 304 -15.88 6.54 -21.40
C GLN A 304 -15.48 5.48 -20.37
N SER A 305 -15.75 5.77 -19.10
CA SER A 305 -15.57 4.84 -17.98
C SER A 305 -16.84 4.79 -17.12
N PRO A 306 -17.32 3.60 -16.72
CA PRO A 306 -18.47 3.45 -15.81
C PRO A 306 -18.07 3.59 -14.33
N SER A 307 -16.77 3.64 -14.02
CA SER A 307 -16.18 3.78 -12.68
C SER A 307 -15.19 4.95 -12.67
N PRO A 308 -14.74 5.40 -11.49
CA PRO A 308 -13.61 6.32 -11.40
C PRO A 308 -12.38 5.80 -12.15
N VAL A 309 -11.44 6.69 -12.47
CA VAL A 309 -10.22 6.36 -13.25
C VAL A 309 -8.97 6.97 -12.62
N TRP A 310 -7.98 6.13 -12.27
CA TRP A 310 -6.77 6.55 -11.58
C TRP A 310 -5.95 7.60 -12.36
N THR A 311 -5.39 8.55 -11.61
CA THR A 311 -4.51 9.63 -12.09
C THR A 311 -3.21 9.67 -11.28
N GLY A 312 -2.27 10.53 -11.69
CA GLY A 312 -1.02 10.77 -10.95
C GLY A 312 -1.16 11.62 -9.69
N ALA A 313 -2.37 11.96 -9.22
CA ALA A 313 -2.57 12.75 -7.99
C ALA A 313 -2.51 11.88 -6.73
N SER A 314 -1.76 12.32 -5.72
CA SER A 314 -1.67 11.69 -4.39
C SER A 314 -1.13 12.67 -3.34
N ASP A 315 -1.52 12.54 -2.07
CA ASP A 315 -0.84 13.16 -0.92
C ASP A 315 -0.04 12.17 -0.07
N SER A 316 0.08 10.91 -0.51
CA SER A 316 0.85 9.86 0.18
C SER A 316 2.27 10.31 0.60
N GLY A 317 2.59 10.08 1.88
CA GLY A 317 3.83 10.55 2.52
C GLY A 317 3.79 12.01 2.99
N PHE A 318 2.79 12.82 2.61
CA PHE A 318 2.49 14.13 3.19
C PHE A 318 0.99 14.42 3.21
N GLU A 319 0.30 13.86 4.21
CA GLU A 319 -1.12 14.13 4.55
C GLU A 319 -1.57 15.57 4.28
N GLU A 320 -2.79 15.71 3.75
CA GLU A 320 -3.46 16.98 3.44
C GLU A 320 -2.82 17.77 2.28
N LYS A 321 -1.77 17.27 1.63
CA LYS A 321 -1.02 18.01 0.58
C LYS A 321 -0.82 17.22 -0.70
N TRP A 322 -1.82 17.37 -1.55
CA TRP A 322 -1.90 16.70 -2.84
C TRP A 322 -0.91 17.24 -3.87
N PHE A 323 -0.11 16.33 -4.41
CA PHE A 323 0.80 16.54 -5.52
C PHE A 323 0.45 15.62 -6.68
N TRP A 324 0.67 16.10 -7.89
CA TRP A 324 0.87 15.26 -9.05
C TRP A 324 2.22 14.54 -8.92
N SER A 325 2.34 13.34 -9.48
CA SER A 325 3.56 12.53 -9.41
C SER A 325 4.78 13.13 -10.12
N ASP A 326 4.63 14.24 -10.87
CA ASP A 326 5.75 15.09 -11.33
C ASP A 326 6.29 16.07 -10.26
N GLY A 327 5.64 16.16 -9.10
CA GLY A 327 5.95 17.09 -8.01
C GLY A 327 5.24 18.45 -8.11
N SER A 328 4.36 18.66 -9.08
CA SER A 328 3.51 19.87 -9.13
C SER A 328 2.31 19.75 -8.18
N ALA A 329 1.86 20.85 -7.58
CA ALA A 329 0.76 20.81 -6.61
C ALA A 329 -0.61 20.65 -7.30
N VAL A 330 -1.50 19.83 -6.71
CA VAL A 330 -2.89 19.69 -7.18
C VAL A 330 -3.66 20.96 -6.82
N SER A 331 -4.41 21.49 -7.79
CA SER A 331 -5.22 22.70 -7.61
C SER A 331 -6.47 22.40 -6.80
N SER A 332 -6.76 23.16 -5.74
CA SER A 332 -7.99 23.01 -4.93
C SER A 332 -9.30 23.23 -5.69
N LYS A 333 -9.24 23.54 -6.99
CA LYS A 333 -10.39 23.71 -7.89
C LYS A 333 -10.75 22.45 -8.70
N VAL A 334 -9.92 21.41 -8.73
CA VAL A 334 -10.21 20.20 -9.54
C VAL A 334 -11.12 19.21 -8.82
N TRP A 335 -11.19 19.27 -7.49
CA TRP A 335 -11.94 18.34 -6.65
C TRP A 335 -13.47 18.45 -6.79
N VAL A 336 -14.16 17.35 -6.50
CA VAL A 336 -15.62 17.31 -6.26
C VAL A 336 -15.97 18.10 -4.99
N GLU A 337 -17.21 18.58 -4.88
CA GLU A 337 -17.67 19.32 -3.69
C GLU A 337 -17.60 18.45 -2.43
N LYS A 338 -16.59 18.75 -1.58
CA LYS A 338 -16.17 18.13 -0.31
C LYS A 338 -14.95 17.22 -0.39
N SER A 339 -14.49 16.84 -1.59
CA SER A 339 -13.18 16.21 -1.76
C SER A 339 -12.03 17.25 -1.71
N PRO A 340 -10.81 16.86 -1.29
CA PRO A 340 -10.52 15.59 -0.62
C PRO A 340 -11.17 15.57 0.77
N ASP A 341 -11.90 14.49 1.08
CA ASP A 341 -12.59 14.29 2.36
C ASP A 341 -11.81 13.40 3.34
N ASN A 342 -10.85 12.63 2.79
CA ASN A 342 -9.93 11.74 3.51
C ASN A 342 -10.66 10.74 4.42
N SER A 343 -11.60 9.96 3.84
CA SER A 343 -12.46 9.01 4.56
C SER A 343 -11.68 7.84 5.20
N ILE A 344 -11.33 8.01 6.47
CA ILE A 344 -10.73 6.96 7.33
C ILE A 344 -11.68 5.79 7.69
N THR A 345 -12.74 5.52 6.92
CA THR A 345 -13.73 4.47 7.24
C THR A 345 -13.19 3.05 7.15
N ASP A 346 -12.28 2.82 6.21
CA ASP A 346 -11.75 1.49 5.86
C ASP A 346 -10.22 1.42 5.95
N ASN A 347 -9.54 2.54 6.20
CA ASN A 347 -8.09 2.67 6.37
C ASN A 347 -7.77 3.69 7.49
N PRO A 348 -6.94 3.37 8.51
CA PRO A 348 -6.49 4.37 9.47
C PRO A 348 -5.61 5.47 8.87
N ASP A 349 -4.97 5.21 7.72
CA ASP A 349 -4.00 6.13 7.12
C ASP A 349 -4.62 7.10 6.09
N GLY A 350 -5.80 6.81 5.52
CA GLY A 350 -6.54 7.74 4.64
C GLY A 350 -6.98 7.24 3.25
N GLU A 351 -7.39 8.19 2.40
CA GLU A 351 -7.75 8.03 0.97
C GLU A 351 -6.78 8.79 0.03
N ASP A 352 -5.49 8.49 0.14
CA ASP A 352 -4.36 9.25 -0.39
C ASP A 352 -4.13 9.21 -1.93
N PHE A 353 -5.12 8.78 -2.73
CA PHE A 353 -4.99 8.60 -4.19
C PHE A 353 -6.16 9.18 -5.00
N GLY A 354 -5.85 9.92 -6.08
CA GLY A 354 -6.83 10.69 -6.85
C GLY A 354 -7.29 10.00 -8.14
N ALA A 355 -8.60 9.88 -8.31
CA ALA A 355 -9.24 9.37 -9.52
C ALA A 355 -10.17 10.41 -10.17
N ILE A 356 -10.35 10.35 -11.49
CA ILE A 356 -11.39 11.11 -12.18
C ILE A 356 -12.74 10.52 -11.79
N SER A 357 -13.67 11.35 -11.31
CA SER A 357 -15.04 10.95 -10.97
C SER A 357 -15.75 10.29 -12.15
N SER A 358 -16.53 9.24 -11.91
CA SER A 358 -17.40 8.67 -12.95
C SER A 358 -18.64 9.51 -13.24
N SER A 359 -18.95 10.49 -12.38
CA SER A 359 -20.21 11.23 -12.36
C SER A 359 -20.08 12.73 -12.62
N SER A 360 -18.85 13.27 -12.57
CA SER A 360 -18.59 14.71 -12.69
C SER A 360 -17.21 14.99 -13.32
N PRO A 361 -17.01 16.16 -13.98
CA PRO A 361 -15.72 16.52 -14.57
C PRO A 361 -14.75 17.05 -13.51
N ASN A 362 -14.43 16.22 -12.53
CA ASN A 362 -13.69 16.55 -11.33
C ASN A 362 -12.88 15.35 -10.80
N LEU A 363 -11.99 15.62 -9.85
CA LEU A 363 -11.18 14.63 -9.12
C LEU A 363 -11.90 14.22 -7.82
N GLU A 364 -11.91 12.93 -7.54
CA GLU A 364 -12.34 12.29 -6.28
C GLU A 364 -11.10 11.65 -5.64
N ASP A 365 -11.02 11.68 -4.31
CA ASP A 365 -10.05 10.94 -3.50
C ASP A 365 -10.56 9.53 -3.19
N HIS A 366 -9.65 8.56 -3.10
CA HIS A 366 -9.96 7.15 -2.95
C HIS A 366 -8.86 6.36 -2.24
N HIS A 367 -9.26 5.38 -1.45
CA HIS A 367 -8.37 4.45 -0.75
C HIS A 367 -7.59 3.55 -1.72
N ARG A 368 -6.29 3.40 -1.43
CA ARG A 368 -5.28 2.63 -2.16
C ARG A 368 -5.71 1.24 -2.67
N LEU A 369 -6.49 0.50 -1.88
CA LEU A 369 -6.94 -0.87 -2.22
C LEU A 369 -8.18 -0.93 -3.12
N GLN A 370 -8.82 0.19 -3.45
CA GLN A 370 -9.89 0.23 -4.45
C GLN A 370 -9.31 -0.12 -5.84
N LYS A 371 -10.13 -0.72 -6.73
CA LYS A 371 -9.65 -1.20 -8.04
C LYS A 371 -10.39 -0.53 -9.21
N PHE A 372 -9.69 0.28 -9.98
CA PHE A 372 -10.23 1.13 -11.05
C PHE A 372 -9.38 1.05 -12.34
N PRO A 373 -9.98 1.36 -13.52
CA PRO A 373 -9.25 1.73 -14.73
C PRO A 373 -8.24 2.85 -14.48
N ALA A 374 -7.29 3.04 -15.39
CA ALA A 374 -6.23 4.04 -15.25
C ALA A 374 -6.02 4.84 -16.53
N LEU A 375 -5.76 6.15 -16.41
CA LEU A 375 -5.37 6.99 -17.54
C LEU A 375 -3.84 7.08 -17.59
N LEU A 376 -3.24 6.42 -18.58
CA LEU A 376 -1.81 6.49 -18.86
C LEU A 376 -1.51 7.76 -19.67
N GLU A 377 -0.36 8.38 -19.40
CA GLU A 377 0.20 9.51 -20.14
C GLU A 377 1.64 9.23 -20.57
N TRP A 378 1.94 9.50 -21.84
CA TRP A 378 3.32 9.69 -22.33
C TRP A 378 3.51 11.14 -22.75
N ARG A 379 4.67 11.72 -22.42
CA ARG A 379 5.09 13.01 -22.97
C ARG A 379 5.59 12.84 -24.40
N LEU A 380 5.17 13.73 -25.30
CA LEU A 380 5.54 13.72 -26.73
C LEU A 380 7.02 14.10 -26.98
N ASP A 381 7.70 14.64 -25.98
CA ASP A 381 9.14 14.91 -25.98
C ASP A 381 10.00 13.72 -25.49
N GLY A 382 9.38 12.57 -25.23
CA GLY A 382 10.04 11.36 -24.74
C GLY A 382 10.26 11.30 -23.23
N SER A 383 10.07 12.42 -22.50
CA SER A 383 10.33 12.48 -21.07
C SER A 383 9.30 11.73 -20.21
N THR A 384 9.70 11.34 -19.00
CA THR A 384 8.84 10.70 -17.99
C THR A 384 9.00 11.40 -16.64
N PRO A 385 8.51 12.64 -16.48
CA PRO A 385 8.77 13.48 -15.29
C PRO A 385 8.21 12.91 -13.99
N ALA A 386 7.20 12.03 -14.09
CA ALA A 386 6.61 11.28 -12.99
C ALA A 386 7.15 9.86 -12.81
N SER A 387 8.20 9.45 -13.53
CA SER A 387 8.88 8.17 -13.27
C SER A 387 9.46 8.12 -11.86
N LEU A 388 9.51 6.93 -11.25
CA LEU A 388 10.04 6.77 -9.88
C LEU A 388 11.45 7.34 -9.70
N ALA A 389 12.33 7.19 -10.70
CA ALA A 389 13.67 7.78 -10.68
C ALA A 389 13.63 9.33 -10.60
N SER A 390 12.68 9.96 -11.31
CA SER A 390 12.48 11.42 -11.27
C SER A 390 11.88 11.88 -9.94
N GLN A 391 10.98 11.08 -9.37
CA GLN A 391 10.39 11.34 -8.04
C GLN A 391 11.47 11.28 -6.94
N LEU A 392 12.25 10.20 -6.89
CA LEU A 392 13.36 10.03 -5.95
C LEU A 392 14.44 11.12 -6.10
N ALA A 393 14.74 11.53 -7.33
CA ALA A 393 15.68 12.63 -7.59
C ALA A 393 15.19 13.96 -6.99
N ARG A 394 13.90 14.31 -7.14
CA ARG A 394 13.30 15.49 -6.49
C ARG A 394 13.31 15.38 -4.97
N THR A 395 12.96 14.21 -4.42
CA THR A 395 13.00 13.96 -2.97
C THR A 395 14.40 14.19 -2.40
N GLY A 396 15.43 13.62 -3.05
CA GLY A 396 16.84 13.80 -2.68
C GLY A 396 17.32 15.25 -2.84
N GLU A 397 16.95 15.94 -3.93
CA GLU A 397 17.29 17.34 -4.13
C GLU A 397 16.66 18.26 -3.07
N ALA A 398 15.44 17.95 -2.62
CA ALA A 398 14.79 18.69 -1.54
C ALA A 398 15.49 18.47 -0.19
N LEU A 399 15.75 17.21 0.18
CA LEU A 399 16.46 16.83 1.42
C LEU A 399 17.86 17.44 1.50
N ASN A 400 18.67 17.31 0.43
CA ASN A 400 20.03 17.86 0.37
C ASN A 400 20.05 19.39 0.55
N ASN A 401 19.03 20.08 0.04
CA ASN A 401 18.87 21.53 0.18
C ASN A 401 18.07 21.95 1.44
N LYS A 402 17.76 21.03 2.35
CA LYS A 402 16.99 21.26 3.59
C LYS A 402 15.62 21.92 3.36
N ARG A 403 15.01 21.67 2.20
CA ARG A 403 13.61 22.02 1.90
C ARG A 403 12.70 20.89 2.35
N THR A 404 11.42 21.18 2.55
CA THR A 404 10.40 20.14 2.67
C THR A 404 10.40 19.27 1.41
N PRO A 405 10.66 17.96 1.51
CA PRO A 405 10.58 17.06 0.36
C PRO A 405 9.12 16.80 -0.03
N ILE A 406 8.94 16.60 -1.34
CA ILE A 406 7.82 15.83 -1.88
C ILE A 406 8.34 14.40 -2.00
N PHE A 407 7.61 13.43 -1.45
CA PHE A 407 7.96 12.01 -1.52
C PHE A 407 7.37 11.38 -2.78
N PRO A 408 7.85 10.19 -3.22
CA PRO A 408 7.23 9.49 -4.32
C PRO A 408 5.78 9.09 -4.00
N SER A 409 4.87 9.26 -4.96
CA SER A 409 3.49 8.79 -4.84
C SER A 409 3.47 7.27 -4.61
N GLY A 410 2.73 6.83 -3.60
CA GLY A 410 2.79 5.48 -3.01
C GLY A 410 3.53 5.40 -1.67
N THR A 411 4.19 6.48 -1.21
CA THR A 411 4.95 6.49 0.05
C THR A 411 4.06 6.28 1.27
N TYR A 412 4.31 5.24 2.07
CA TYR A 412 3.62 5.01 3.35
C TYR A 412 4.37 5.65 4.53
N ASN A 413 3.61 6.03 5.57
CA ASN A 413 4.06 6.84 6.71
C ASN A 413 3.82 6.12 8.05
N VAL A 414 4.75 5.26 8.47
CA VAL A 414 4.63 4.50 9.72
C VAL A 414 5.43 5.18 10.83
N GLY A 415 4.71 5.72 11.82
CA GLY A 415 5.32 6.37 12.99
C GLY A 415 6.16 7.62 12.66
N GLY A 416 5.86 8.29 11.54
CA GLY A 416 6.65 9.42 11.02
C GLY A 416 7.84 9.01 10.13
N SER A 417 8.18 7.71 10.10
CA SER A 417 9.14 7.16 9.14
C SER A 417 8.45 6.90 7.80
N ARG A 418 9.19 7.06 6.70
CA ARG A 418 8.65 6.99 5.34
C ARG A 418 9.36 5.95 4.51
N PHE A 419 8.56 5.23 3.74
CA PHE A 419 8.93 4.04 3.00
C PHE A 419 8.15 4.01 1.68
N LEU A 420 8.60 3.24 0.71
CA LEU A 420 7.95 3.04 -0.58
C LEU A 420 7.72 1.54 -0.80
#